data_AF-A0A679GG65-F1
#
_entry.id   AF-A0A679GG65-F1
#
_cell.length_a   1.000
_cell.length_b   1.000
_cell.length_c   1.000
_cell.angle_alpha   90.00
_cell.angle_beta   90.00
_cell.angle_gamma   90.00
#
_symmetry.space_group_name_H-M   'P 1'
#
loop_
_entity.id
_entity.type
_entity.pdbx_description
1 polymer ?
#
loop_
_entity_poly.entity_id
_entity_poly.type
_entity_poly.pdbx_seq_one_letter_code
_entity_poly.pdbx_strand_id
1 'polypeptide(L)'
;MLTDLQAIDYEQPLSILIGENGSGKSQALADIAEAYISKNYRVIAIANCPFDKFRDKGKRYHFMGGRYGQSFVSVALKSVIESIKEPSVSRYHIGKVLSYLGYDPQLGIFQEKSKVQVDWYDLSMSHSYYSHRGLSKDDRWTLNLSKEDLHNWPAIFLKKQGTKIPLERASSGEIQLLTTLAFIASHITERTAILIDEPENSLHPRWQRSYIDRLFDLFQSSEPKVIIATHAPVMVTAAPQCQLYRLRKNTLHQVICRDEGMEQVLWDVFKVLTPRSAFLSRHMAELLHQVQLGEITVATLNDEFDELHEAAKHDKKQQILIAQARMLVQ
;
A
#
# COMPACT_ATOMS: atom_id res chain seq x y z
N MET A 1 16.32 -7.97 -15.38
CA MET A 1 16.73 -8.35 -14.02
C MET A 1 17.42 -7.16 -13.42
N LEU A 2 17.02 -6.75 -12.21
CA LEU A 2 17.87 -5.90 -11.40
C LEU A 2 19.22 -6.57 -11.18
N THR A 3 20.28 -5.78 -11.31
CA THR A 3 21.66 -6.23 -11.18
C THR A 3 22.12 -6.32 -9.72
N ASP A 4 21.45 -5.63 -8.79
CA ASP A 4 21.85 -5.61 -7.39
C ASP A 4 20.65 -5.58 -6.43
N LEU A 5 20.18 -6.76 -6.04
CA LEU A 5 19.19 -6.95 -4.97
C LEU A 5 19.85 -7.09 -3.59
N GLN A 6 21.19 -7.12 -3.50
CA GLN A 6 21.89 -7.27 -2.22
C GLN A 6 21.79 -6.01 -1.36
N ALA A 7 21.55 -4.86 -1.99
CA ALA A 7 21.31 -3.60 -1.29
C ALA A 7 20.06 -3.62 -0.39
N ILE A 8 19.14 -4.58 -0.56
CA ILE A 8 17.91 -4.65 0.23
C ILE A 8 18.16 -5.39 1.53
N ASP A 9 17.83 -4.73 2.64
CA ASP A 9 17.65 -5.39 3.93
C ASP A 9 16.30 -6.13 3.95
N TYR A 10 16.37 -7.46 3.86
CA TYR A 10 15.20 -8.34 3.88
C TYR A 10 14.64 -8.56 5.29
N GLU A 11 15.33 -8.09 6.33
CA GLU A 11 14.89 -8.20 7.72
C GLU A 11 14.24 -6.91 8.22
N GLN A 12 14.37 -5.80 7.52
CA GLN A 12 13.66 -4.57 7.85
C GLN A 12 12.14 -4.76 7.75
N PRO A 13 11.35 -4.38 8.78
CA PRO A 13 9.90 -4.54 8.76
C PRO A 13 9.22 -3.77 7.62
N LEU A 14 9.71 -2.57 7.31
CA LEU A 14 9.15 -1.70 6.28
C LEU A 14 10.25 -1.13 5.39
N SER A 15 10.13 -1.41 4.09
CA SER A 15 10.91 -0.80 3.02
C SER A 15 10.00 -0.07 2.03
N ILE A 16 10.41 1.11 1.58
CA ILE A 16 9.70 1.86 0.54
C ILE A 16 10.61 2.03 -0.66
N LEU A 17 10.07 1.71 -1.83
CA LEU A 17 10.71 1.87 -3.13
C LEU A 17 10.11 3.09 -3.86
N ILE A 18 10.97 4.04 -4.18
CA ILE A 18 10.61 5.26 -4.90
C ILE A 18 11.42 5.39 -6.18
N GLY A 19 10.92 6.21 -7.10
CA GLY A 19 11.61 6.55 -8.34
C GLY A 19 10.64 7.08 -9.38
N GLU A 20 11.18 7.71 -10.42
CA GLU A 20 10.40 8.35 -11.50
C GLU A 20 9.45 7.40 -12.22
N ASN A 21 8.45 7.95 -12.91
CA ASN A 21 7.51 7.16 -13.71
C ASN A 21 8.28 6.36 -14.76
N GLY A 22 8.00 5.05 -14.86
CA GLY A 22 8.71 4.17 -15.80
C GLY A 22 10.11 3.73 -15.34
N SER A 23 10.55 4.05 -14.12
CA SER A 23 11.87 3.63 -13.59
C SER A 23 12.05 2.12 -13.39
N GLY A 24 10.97 1.34 -13.49
CA GLY A 24 10.98 -0.12 -13.33
C GLY A 24 10.56 -0.64 -11.94
N LYS A 25 9.89 0.17 -11.10
CA LYS A 25 9.48 -0.22 -9.74
C LYS A 25 8.68 -1.53 -9.67
N SER A 26 7.69 -1.72 -10.55
CA SER A 26 6.90 -2.97 -10.59
C SER A 26 7.76 -4.18 -10.92
N GLN A 27 8.77 -4.02 -11.79
CA GLN A 27 9.74 -5.09 -12.07
C GLN A 27 10.64 -5.33 -10.85
N ALA A 28 11.06 -4.26 -10.17
CA ALA A 28 11.84 -4.39 -8.94
C ALA A 28 11.10 -5.13 -7.85
N LEU A 29 9.82 -4.81 -7.61
CA LEU A 29 8.99 -5.55 -6.68
C LEU A 29 8.87 -7.03 -7.07
N ALA A 30 8.72 -7.34 -8.37
CA ALA A 30 8.68 -8.73 -8.82
C ALA A 30 10.00 -9.49 -8.53
N ASP A 31 11.15 -8.87 -8.82
CA ASP A 31 12.47 -9.44 -8.55
C ASP A 31 12.68 -9.62 -7.03
N ILE A 32 12.22 -8.68 -6.21
CA ILE A 32 12.27 -8.75 -4.73
C ILE A 32 11.37 -9.88 -4.20
N ALA A 33 10.17 -10.03 -4.76
CA ALA A 33 9.25 -11.12 -4.40
C ALA A 33 9.90 -12.49 -4.61
N GLU A 34 10.60 -12.67 -5.74
CA GLU A 34 11.35 -13.91 -6.02
C GLU A 34 12.47 -14.16 -4.99
N ALA A 35 13.18 -13.10 -4.60
CA ALA A 35 14.20 -13.18 -3.56
C ALA A 35 13.63 -13.56 -2.18
N TYR A 36 12.43 -13.09 -1.81
CA TYR A 36 11.75 -13.53 -0.60
C TYR A 36 11.37 -15.02 -0.65
N ILE A 37 10.86 -15.50 -1.80
CA ILE A 37 10.56 -16.93 -1.99
C ILE A 37 11.81 -17.80 -1.81
N SER A 38 12.96 -17.37 -2.35
CA SER A 38 14.22 -18.12 -2.22
C SER A 38 14.74 -18.11 -0.77
N LYS A 39 14.46 -17.05 0.00
CA LYS A 39 14.70 -16.95 1.44
C LYS A 39 13.65 -17.66 2.31
N ASN A 40 12.79 -18.50 1.70
CA ASN A 40 11.78 -19.29 2.39
C ASN A 40 10.64 -18.48 3.03
N TYR A 41 10.40 -17.25 2.57
CA TYR A 41 9.22 -16.48 2.94
C TYR A 41 8.01 -16.90 2.10
N ARG A 42 6.82 -16.71 2.67
CA ARG A 42 5.58 -16.62 1.90
C ARG A 42 5.46 -15.22 1.32
N VAL A 43 4.99 -15.09 0.09
CA VAL A 43 4.84 -13.81 -0.59
C VAL A 43 3.37 -13.53 -0.86
N ILE A 44 2.94 -12.32 -0.49
CA ILE A 44 1.67 -11.71 -0.88
C ILE A 44 2.01 -10.50 -1.74
N ALA A 45 1.76 -10.58 -3.03
CA ALA A 45 2.04 -9.53 -4.01
C ALA A 45 0.74 -8.86 -4.45
N ILE A 46 0.67 -7.54 -4.32
CA ILE A 46 -0.52 -6.74 -4.59
C ILE A 46 -0.15 -5.66 -5.60
N ALA A 47 -0.83 -5.62 -6.74
CA ALA A 47 -0.62 -4.61 -7.77
C ALA A 47 -1.91 -3.87 -8.10
N ASN A 48 -1.97 -2.61 -7.71
CA ASN A 48 -3.10 -1.74 -8.03
C ASN A 48 -2.96 -1.06 -9.41
N CYS A 49 -1.93 -1.42 -10.17
CA CYS A 49 -1.72 -0.96 -11.55
C CYS A 49 -2.10 -2.08 -12.56
N PRO A 50 -2.64 -1.73 -13.74
CA PRO A 50 -2.99 -2.72 -14.76
C PRO A 50 -1.78 -3.35 -15.47
N PHE A 51 -0.57 -2.77 -15.35
CA PHE A 51 0.64 -3.18 -16.06
C PHE A 51 1.71 -3.79 -15.14
N ASP A 52 1.28 -4.62 -14.20
CA ASP A 52 2.18 -5.19 -13.20
C ASP A 52 3.10 -6.30 -13.76
N LYS A 53 4.17 -6.63 -13.02
CA LYS A 53 5.22 -7.59 -13.44
C LYS A 53 5.34 -8.81 -12.52
N PHE A 54 4.43 -8.99 -11.58
CA PHE A 54 4.51 -10.09 -10.61
C PHE A 54 4.29 -11.46 -11.28
N ARG A 55 4.68 -12.54 -10.60
CA ARG A 55 4.28 -13.90 -11.01
C ARG A 55 2.87 -14.22 -10.53
N ASP A 56 2.23 -15.23 -11.13
CA ASP A 56 0.88 -15.67 -10.79
C ASP A 56 0.83 -17.09 -10.18
N LYS A 57 1.97 -17.78 -10.04
CA LYS A 57 2.02 -19.22 -9.70
C LYS A 57 3.08 -19.58 -8.67
N GLY A 58 2.63 -20.18 -7.56
CA GLY A 58 3.46 -20.86 -6.56
C GLY A 58 2.67 -21.11 -5.27
N LYS A 59 2.89 -22.25 -4.58
CA LYS A 59 2.16 -22.57 -3.32
C LYS A 59 2.31 -21.48 -2.23
N ARG A 60 3.44 -20.78 -2.24
CA ARG A 60 3.77 -19.71 -1.30
C ARG A 60 3.67 -18.31 -1.92
N TYR A 61 3.19 -18.19 -3.16
CA TYR A 61 3.11 -16.93 -3.88
C TYR A 61 1.65 -16.61 -4.15
N HIS A 62 1.13 -15.59 -3.47
CA HIS A 62 -0.26 -15.16 -3.55
C HIS A 62 -0.30 -13.80 -4.21
N PHE A 63 -0.90 -13.73 -5.40
CA PHE A 63 -0.92 -12.51 -6.21
C PHE A 63 -2.34 -11.96 -6.31
N MET A 64 -2.47 -10.65 -6.19
CA MET A 64 -3.70 -9.90 -6.45
C MET A 64 -3.37 -8.65 -7.27
N GLY A 65 -3.99 -8.46 -8.44
CA GLY A 65 -3.78 -7.23 -9.21
C GLY A 65 -4.64 -7.05 -10.46
N GLY A 66 -4.40 -5.96 -11.19
CA GLY A 66 -5.22 -5.49 -12.31
C GLY A 66 -5.40 -6.47 -13.47
N ARG A 67 -4.54 -7.50 -13.59
CA ARG A 67 -4.72 -8.62 -14.53
C ARG A 67 -6.04 -9.38 -14.38
N TYR A 68 -6.71 -9.24 -13.23
CA TYR A 68 -8.04 -9.82 -12.99
C TYR A 68 -9.21 -8.90 -13.43
N GLY A 69 -8.98 -7.66 -13.85
CA GLY A 69 -10.04 -6.74 -14.30
C GLY A 69 -11.22 -6.63 -13.31
N GLN A 70 -12.47 -6.63 -13.79
CA GLN A 70 -13.68 -6.67 -12.96
C GLN A 70 -13.78 -7.93 -12.06
N SER A 71 -12.94 -8.96 -12.29
CA SER A 71 -12.86 -10.16 -11.43
C SER A 71 -11.89 -10.00 -10.25
N PHE A 72 -11.22 -8.84 -10.11
CA PHE A 72 -10.38 -8.50 -8.95
C PHE A 72 -11.14 -8.66 -7.63
N VAL A 73 -12.33 -8.07 -7.59
CA VAL A 73 -13.15 -8.05 -6.38
C VAL A 73 -13.66 -9.47 -6.10
N SER A 74 -14.01 -10.25 -7.12
CA SER A 74 -14.48 -11.63 -6.97
C SER A 74 -13.42 -12.62 -6.53
N VAL A 75 -12.16 -12.45 -6.94
CA VAL A 75 -11.05 -13.24 -6.40
C VAL A 75 -10.85 -12.91 -4.92
N ALA A 76 -10.79 -11.63 -4.56
CA ALA A 76 -10.61 -11.22 -3.17
C ALA A 76 -11.77 -11.70 -2.28
N LEU A 77 -13.02 -11.51 -2.71
CA LEU A 77 -14.18 -11.98 -1.96
C LEU A 77 -14.26 -13.50 -1.87
N LYS A 78 -13.85 -14.22 -2.92
CA LYS A 78 -13.77 -15.67 -2.85
C LYS A 78 -12.78 -16.11 -1.77
N SER A 79 -11.59 -15.51 -1.71
CA SER A 79 -10.61 -15.80 -0.65
C SER A 79 -11.13 -15.45 0.75
N VAL A 80 -11.86 -14.34 0.88
CA VAL A 80 -12.53 -13.96 2.13
C VAL A 80 -13.58 -15.00 2.51
N ILE A 81 -14.46 -15.36 1.59
CA ILE A 81 -15.51 -16.35 1.78
C ILE A 81 -14.93 -17.71 2.18
N GLU A 82 -13.85 -18.15 1.54
CA GLU A 82 -13.17 -19.39 1.90
C GLU A 82 -12.58 -19.31 3.32
N SER A 83 -12.04 -18.16 3.69
CA SER A 83 -11.41 -17.93 5.01
C SER A 83 -12.41 -17.82 6.17
N ILE A 84 -13.67 -17.44 5.90
CA ILE A 84 -14.71 -17.30 6.94
C ILE A 84 -15.47 -18.61 7.24
N LYS A 85 -15.32 -19.66 6.40
CA LYS A 85 -16.01 -20.95 6.60
C LYS A 85 -15.63 -21.61 7.93
N GLU A 86 -14.40 -21.43 8.38
CA GLU A 86 -13.93 -22.02 9.63
C GLU A 86 -13.44 -20.93 10.58
N PRO A 87 -13.63 -21.07 11.91
CA PRO A 87 -13.00 -20.20 12.88
C PRO A 87 -11.48 -20.19 12.68
N SER A 88 -10.95 -19.10 12.13
CA SER A 88 -9.55 -18.97 11.73
C SER A 88 -8.98 -17.62 12.17
N VAL A 89 -7.65 -17.51 12.23
CA VAL A 89 -6.97 -16.23 12.43
C VAL A 89 -7.33 -15.25 11.31
N SER A 90 -7.42 -15.75 10.08
CA SER A 90 -7.84 -14.98 8.90
C SER A 90 -9.25 -14.40 9.05
N ARG A 91 -10.22 -15.17 9.56
CA ARG A 91 -11.59 -14.69 9.85
C ARG A 91 -11.59 -13.51 10.81
N TYR A 92 -10.82 -13.60 11.90
CA TYR A 92 -10.68 -12.53 12.87
C TYR A 92 -10.03 -11.28 12.28
N HIS A 93 -8.96 -11.45 11.49
CA HIS A 93 -8.32 -10.34 10.77
C HIS A 93 -9.30 -9.64 9.81
N ILE A 94 -10.13 -10.38 9.07
CA ILE A 94 -11.17 -9.80 8.20
C ILE A 94 -12.19 -8.98 9.03
N GLY A 95 -12.62 -9.48 10.19
CA GLY A 95 -13.49 -8.73 11.11
C GLY A 95 -12.85 -7.42 11.61
N LYS A 96 -11.54 -7.44 11.90
CA LYS A 96 -10.77 -6.23 12.24
C LYS A 96 -10.69 -5.24 11.08
N VAL A 97 -10.52 -5.72 9.85
CA VAL A 97 -10.56 -4.89 8.64
C VAL A 97 -11.91 -4.19 8.50
N LEU A 98 -13.03 -4.90 8.69
CA LEU A 98 -14.37 -4.31 8.64
C LEU A 98 -14.56 -3.24 9.73
N SER A 99 -14.19 -3.58 10.96
CA SER A 99 -14.24 -2.64 12.11
C SER A 99 -13.44 -1.37 11.82
N TYR A 100 -12.28 -1.53 11.20
CA TYR A 100 -11.42 -0.42 10.82
C TYR A 100 -12.08 0.52 9.79
N LEU A 101 -12.75 -0.04 8.78
CA LEU A 101 -13.50 0.73 7.78
C LEU A 101 -14.81 1.34 8.35
N GLY A 102 -15.09 1.11 9.63
CA GLY A 102 -16.28 1.60 10.32
C GLY A 102 -17.53 0.78 10.00
N TYR A 103 -17.36 -0.46 9.55
CA TYR A 103 -18.43 -1.45 9.44
C TYR A 103 -18.45 -2.33 10.70
N ASP A 104 -19.59 -2.92 10.99
CA ASP A 104 -19.68 -3.97 12.01
C ASP A 104 -18.82 -5.17 11.53
N PRO A 105 -18.16 -5.91 12.43
CA PRO A 105 -17.37 -7.10 12.09
C PRO A 105 -18.28 -8.28 11.72
N GLN A 106 -19.20 -8.07 10.78
CA GLN A 106 -20.16 -9.04 10.30
C GLN A 106 -20.24 -8.95 8.78
N LEU A 107 -20.27 -10.10 8.12
CA LEU A 107 -20.47 -10.17 6.68
C LEU A 107 -21.85 -10.77 6.40
N GLY A 108 -22.67 -10.09 5.62
CA GLY A 108 -23.93 -10.62 5.13
C GLY A 108 -23.71 -11.31 3.79
N ILE A 109 -24.25 -12.51 3.61
CA ILE A 109 -24.21 -13.22 2.33
C ILE A 109 -25.63 -13.60 1.91
N PHE A 110 -25.99 -13.27 0.68
CA PHE A 110 -27.25 -13.64 0.05
C PHE A 110 -27.17 -15.08 -0.47
N GLN A 111 -28.15 -15.91 -0.14
CA GLN A 111 -28.27 -17.27 -0.68
C GLN A 111 -29.46 -17.38 -1.63
N GLU A 112 -29.20 -17.69 -2.91
CA GLU A 112 -30.23 -17.78 -3.95
C GLU A 112 -31.27 -18.87 -3.66
N LYS A 113 -30.87 -19.96 -2.97
CA LYS A 113 -31.78 -21.04 -2.53
C LYS A 113 -32.89 -20.59 -1.59
N SER A 114 -32.72 -19.47 -0.87
CA SER A 114 -33.70 -18.95 0.11
C SER A 114 -34.59 -17.84 -0.44
N LYS A 115 -34.25 -17.26 -1.61
CA LYS A 115 -34.89 -16.13 -2.30
C LYS A 115 -35.17 -14.85 -1.49
N VAL A 116 -34.94 -14.79 -0.17
CA VAL A 116 -35.39 -13.66 0.67
C VAL A 116 -34.41 -13.29 1.82
N GLN A 117 -33.44 -14.14 2.20
CA GLN A 117 -32.68 -13.91 3.44
C GLN A 117 -31.18 -13.68 3.20
N VAL A 118 -30.63 -12.67 3.88
CA VAL A 118 -29.20 -12.42 4.02
C VAL A 118 -28.75 -13.05 5.34
N ASP A 119 -27.83 -14.00 5.26
CA ASP A 119 -27.23 -14.63 6.43
C ASP A 119 -26.05 -13.80 6.91
N TRP A 120 -26.05 -13.45 8.19
CA TRP A 120 -24.99 -12.63 8.81
C TRP A 120 -24.00 -13.51 9.56
N TYR A 121 -22.74 -13.40 9.19
CA TYR A 121 -21.63 -14.15 9.76
C TYR A 121 -20.78 -13.21 10.62
N ASP A 122 -20.71 -13.48 11.92
CA ASP A 122 -19.87 -12.75 12.87
C ASP A 122 -18.38 -13.05 12.66
N LEU A 123 -17.55 -12.01 12.61
CA LEU A 123 -16.11 -12.06 12.38
C LEU A 123 -15.31 -11.48 13.56
N SER A 124 -15.96 -11.13 14.67
CA SER A 124 -15.34 -10.49 15.83
C SER A 124 -14.52 -11.44 16.71
N MET A 125 -14.79 -12.74 16.64
CA MET A 125 -14.24 -13.75 17.55
C MET A 125 -12.88 -14.28 17.07
N SER A 126 -11.89 -14.29 17.96
CA SER A 126 -10.54 -14.79 17.68
C SER A 126 -10.46 -16.32 17.78
N HIS A 127 -9.52 -16.92 17.03
CA HIS A 127 -9.27 -18.36 17.08
C HIS A 127 -8.90 -18.87 18.49
N SER A 128 -8.21 -18.05 19.31
CA SER A 128 -7.91 -18.37 20.71
C SER A 128 -9.15 -18.49 21.61
N TYR A 129 -10.24 -17.81 21.28
CA TYR A 129 -11.50 -17.94 21.99
C TYR A 129 -12.15 -19.31 21.72
N TYR A 130 -11.96 -19.84 20.50
CA TYR A 130 -12.46 -21.15 20.08
C TYR A 130 -11.56 -22.32 20.51
N SER A 131 -10.28 -22.11 20.83
CA SER A 131 -9.42 -23.19 21.32
C SER A 131 -9.69 -23.54 22.79
N HIS A 132 -10.26 -22.63 23.58
CA HIS A 132 -10.56 -22.86 25.01
C HIS A 132 -11.97 -23.42 25.26
N ARG A 133 -12.95 -23.15 24.38
CA ARG A 133 -14.24 -23.87 24.36
C ARG A 133 -14.13 -24.97 23.31
N GLY A 134 -14.10 -26.24 23.72
CA GLY A 134 -14.11 -27.35 22.78
C GLY A 134 -15.15 -27.12 21.67
N LEU A 135 -14.69 -27.10 20.41
CA LEU A 135 -15.53 -26.83 19.25
C LEU A 135 -16.70 -27.81 19.23
N SER A 136 -17.92 -27.31 19.46
CA SER A 136 -19.12 -28.08 19.13
C SER A 136 -19.18 -28.25 17.61
N LYS A 137 -19.70 -29.38 17.14
CA LYS A 137 -19.95 -29.62 15.72
C LYS A 137 -20.85 -28.52 15.10
N ASP A 138 -21.66 -27.87 15.93
CA ASP A 138 -22.61 -26.80 15.57
C ASP A 138 -21.98 -25.39 15.46
N ASP A 139 -20.78 -25.16 16.02
CA ASP A 139 -20.08 -23.86 15.89
C ASP A 139 -19.37 -23.69 14.54
N ARG A 140 -19.33 -24.76 13.73
CA ARG A 140 -18.73 -24.75 12.40
C ARG A 140 -19.77 -24.35 11.36
N TRP A 141 -19.59 -23.17 10.78
CA TRP A 141 -20.47 -22.65 9.74
C TRP A 141 -20.07 -23.18 8.37
N THR A 142 -20.94 -23.93 7.71
CA THR A 142 -20.66 -24.36 6.33
C THR A 142 -21.24 -23.37 5.33
N LEU A 143 -20.37 -22.57 4.72
CA LEU A 143 -20.78 -21.70 3.62
C LEU A 143 -20.75 -22.46 2.29
N ASN A 144 -21.93 -22.77 1.74
CA ASN A 144 -22.09 -23.45 0.45
C ASN A 144 -22.48 -22.43 -0.64
N LEU A 145 -21.51 -21.62 -1.09
CA LEU A 145 -21.65 -20.82 -2.30
C LEU A 145 -21.03 -21.56 -3.50
N SER A 146 -21.76 -21.60 -4.61
CA SER A 146 -21.25 -22.04 -5.90
C SER A 146 -20.37 -20.95 -6.53
N LYS A 147 -19.61 -21.30 -7.58
CA LYS A 147 -18.89 -20.28 -8.38
C LYS A 147 -19.85 -19.32 -9.08
N GLU A 148 -21.06 -19.76 -9.40
CA GLU A 148 -22.10 -18.97 -10.07
C GLU A 148 -22.68 -17.89 -9.13
N ASP A 149 -22.85 -18.21 -7.84
CA ASP A 149 -23.28 -17.24 -6.82
C ASP A 149 -22.30 -16.06 -6.66
N LEU A 150 -21.00 -16.31 -6.88
CA LEU A 150 -19.94 -15.28 -6.85
C LEU A 150 -19.95 -14.37 -8.08
N HIS A 151 -20.53 -14.81 -9.20
CA HIS A 151 -20.66 -14.01 -10.41
C HIS A 151 -21.83 -13.01 -10.33
N ASN A 152 -22.86 -13.29 -9.51
CA ASN A 152 -23.96 -12.38 -9.21
C ASN A 152 -23.61 -11.48 -8.01
N TRP A 153 -22.81 -10.45 -8.29
CA TRP A 153 -22.12 -9.59 -7.34
C TRP A 153 -22.93 -8.90 -6.18
N PRO A 154 -24.29 -8.74 -6.19
CA PRO A 154 -25.01 -8.18 -5.02
C PRO A 154 -25.18 -9.14 -3.85
N ALA A 155 -24.44 -10.26 -3.87
CA ALA A 155 -24.56 -11.29 -2.85
C ALA A 155 -23.86 -10.95 -1.53
N ILE A 156 -23.02 -9.91 -1.44
CA ILE A 156 -22.34 -9.55 -0.19
C ILE A 156 -22.86 -8.24 0.38
N PHE A 157 -23.17 -8.24 1.67
CA PHE A 157 -23.66 -7.11 2.42
C PHE A 157 -22.70 -6.79 3.58
N LEU A 158 -22.43 -5.51 3.76
CA LEU A 158 -21.78 -4.95 4.94
C LEU A 158 -22.84 -4.35 5.85
N LYS A 159 -22.53 -4.21 7.13
CA LYS A 159 -23.40 -3.54 8.09
C LYS A 159 -22.68 -2.35 8.69
N LYS A 160 -23.36 -1.22 8.80
CA LYS A 160 -22.83 0.02 9.40
C LYS A 160 -23.94 0.70 10.17
N GLN A 161 -23.76 0.86 11.48
CA GLN A 161 -24.74 1.52 12.35
C GLN A 161 -26.16 0.93 12.19
N GLY A 162 -26.26 -0.40 12.11
CA GLY A 162 -27.53 -1.11 11.91
C GLY A 162 -28.08 -1.09 10.48
N THR A 163 -27.49 -0.32 9.57
CA THR A 163 -27.89 -0.27 8.15
C THR A 163 -27.14 -1.33 7.35
N LYS A 164 -27.89 -2.10 6.56
CA LYS A 164 -27.37 -3.10 5.62
C LYS A 164 -27.05 -2.44 4.27
N ILE A 165 -25.80 -2.57 3.84
CA ILE A 165 -25.23 -1.91 2.68
C ILE A 165 -24.72 -3.00 1.72
N PRO A 166 -25.30 -3.15 0.52
CA PRO A 166 -24.71 -3.99 -0.51
C PRO A 166 -23.29 -3.52 -0.80
N LEU A 167 -22.34 -4.44 -0.94
CA LEU A 167 -20.94 -4.10 -1.12
C LEU A 167 -20.70 -3.18 -2.33
N GLU A 168 -21.52 -3.24 -3.37
CA GLU A 168 -21.45 -2.36 -4.55
C GLU A 168 -21.76 -0.90 -4.26
N ARG A 169 -22.48 -0.64 -3.17
CA ARG A 169 -22.79 0.72 -2.75
C ARG A 169 -21.67 1.32 -1.90
N ALA A 170 -20.65 0.54 -1.53
CA ALA A 170 -19.43 1.08 -0.95
C ALA A 170 -18.63 1.85 -2.02
N SER A 171 -17.86 2.84 -1.60
CA SER A 171 -16.99 3.58 -2.52
C SER A 171 -15.93 2.66 -3.13
N SER A 172 -15.47 2.97 -4.35
CA SER A 172 -14.40 2.20 -5.02
C SER A 172 -13.15 2.09 -4.15
N GLY A 173 -12.80 3.17 -3.41
CA GLY A 173 -11.71 3.17 -2.46
C GLY A 173 -11.94 2.28 -1.23
N GLU A 174 -13.16 2.23 -0.68
CA GLU A 174 -13.52 1.29 0.41
C GLU A 174 -13.42 -0.16 -0.06
N ILE A 175 -13.95 -0.45 -1.24
CA ILE A 175 -13.90 -1.79 -1.85
C ILE A 175 -12.44 -2.20 -2.03
N GLN A 176 -11.61 -1.34 -2.63
CA GLN A 176 -10.20 -1.66 -2.86
C GLN A 176 -9.43 -1.86 -1.56
N LEU A 177 -9.67 -1.03 -0.54
CA LEU A 177 -9.02 -1.15 0.76
C LEU A 177 -9.46 -2.43 1.47
N LEU A 178 -10.77 -2.72 1.47
CA LEU A 178 -11.34 -3.94 2.02
C LEU A 178 -10.74 -5.18 1.34
N THR A 179 -10.78 -5.24 0.00
CA THR A 179 -10.27 -6.41 -0.72
C THR A 179 -8.78 -6.61 -0.52
N THR A 180 -8.00 -5.52 -0.53
CA THR A 180 -6.55 -5.57 -0.28
C THR A 180 -6.24 -6.14 1.10
N LEU A 181 -6.81 -5.56 2.15
CA LEU A 181 -6.54 -6.00 3.51
C LEU A 181 -7.11 -7.40 3.78
N ALA A 182 -8.26 -7.72 3.22
CA ALA A 182 -8.88 -9.03 3.38
C ALA A 182 -8.13 -10.12 2.61
N PHE A 183 -7.55 -9.80 1.44
CA PHE A 183 -6.64 -10.69 0.72
C PHE A 183 -5.37 -10.96 1.52
N ILE A 184 -4.77 -9.94 2.13
CA ILE A 184 -3.63 -10.10 3.04
C ILE A 184 -4.04 -11.01 4.20
N ALA A 185 -5.14 -10.69 4.89
CA ALA A 185 -5.65 -11.45 6.04
C ALA A 185 -5.89 -12.93 5.72
N SER A 186 -6.36 -13.24 4.52
CA SER A 186 -6.64 -14.62 4.06
C SER A 186 -5.36 -15.44 3.83
N HIS A 187 -4.24 -14.78 3.60
CA HIS A 187 -3.00 -15.45 3.21
C HIS A 187 -1.85 -15.21 4.20
N ILE A 188 -1.96 -14.30 5.15
CA ILE A 188 -0.85 -13.97 6.04
C ILE A 188 -0.62 -15.08 7.08
N THR A 189 0.65 -15.45 7.23
CA THR A 189 1.16 -16.38 8.25
C THR A 189 2.47 -15.85 8.82
N GLU A 190 3.12 -16.58 9.72
CA GLU A 190 4.53 -16.33 10.06
C GLU A 190 5.41 -16.33 8.80
N ARG A 191 6.48 -15.53 8.83
CA ARG A 191 7.43 -15.36 7.71
C ARG A 191 6.75 -15.01 6.39
N THR A 192 5.92 -13.97 6.41
CA THR A 192 5.27 -13.42 5.21
C THR A 192 5.94 -12.12 4.78
N ALA A 193 6.23 -11.99 3.50
CA ALA A 193 6.58 -10.76 2.83
C ALA A 193 5.37 -10.23 2.04
N ILE A 194 5.00 -8.97 2.27
CA ILE A 194 3.90 -8.28 1.60
C ILE A 194 4.50 -7.24 0.68
N LEU A 195 4.27 -7.37 -0.62
CA LEU A 195 4.75 -6.45 -1.64
C LEU A 195 3.57 -5.74 -2.28
N ILE A 196 3.56 -4.41 -2.26
CA ILE A 196 2.43 -3.60 -2.71
C ILE A 196 2.91 -2.56 -3.70
N ASP A 197 2.35 -2.58 -4.90
CA ASP A 197 2.62 -1.63 -5.98
C ASP A 197 1.49 -0.60 -6.07
N GLU A 198 1.85 0.67 -5.88
CA GLU A 198 0.96 1.83 -5.94
C GLU A 198 -0.28 1.71 -5.02
N PRO A 199 -0.11 1.51 -3.70
CA PRO A 199 -1.23 1.45 -2.76
C PRO A 199 -2.14 2.68 -2.81
N GLU A 200 -1.61 3.86 -3.17
CA GLU A 200 -2.32 5.13 -3.26
C GLU A 200 -3.41 5.17 -4.34
N ASN A 201 -3.36 4.30 -5.35
CA ASN A 201 -4.31 4.31 -6.46
C ASN A 201 -5.73 4.09 -5.94
N SER A 202 -6.64 5.00 -6.26
CA SER A 202 -8.05 5.05 -5.81
C SER A 202 -8.27 5.15 -4.29
N LEU A 203 -7.22 5.33 -3.46
CA LEU A 203 -7.38 5.58 -2.04
C LEU A 203 -7.63 7.05 -1.75
N HIS A 204 -8.59 7.33 -0.87
CA HIS A 204 -8.79 8.67 -0.34
C HIS A 204 -7.53 9.16 0.42
N PRO A 205 -7.11 10.43 0.31
CA PRO A 205 -5.89 10.94 0.95
C PRO A 205 -5.78 10.67 2.45
N ARG A 206 -6.92 10.68 3.16
CA ARG A 206 -6.99 10.32 4.60
C ARG A 206 -6.54 8.88 4.87
N TRP A 207 -6.89 7.93 3.98
CA TRP A 207 -6.48 6.54 4.14
C TRP A 207 -5.02 6.34 3.75
N GLN A 208 -4.53 7.03 2.72
CA GLN A 208 -3.11 6.98 2.34
C GLN A 208 -2.19 7.31 3.53
N ARG A 209 -2.49 8.39 4.26
CA ARG A 209 -1.72 8.81 5.45
C ARG A 209 -1.62 7.79 6.58
N SER A 210 -2.57 6.86 6.64
CA SER A 210 -2.66 5.91 7.74
C SER A 210 -2.55 4.46 7.26
N TYR A 211 -2.28 4.25 5.97
CA TYR A 211 -2.29 2.95 5.34
C TYR A 211 -1.25 2.01 5.96
N ILE A 212 -0.03 2.52 6.14
CA ILE A 212 1.12 1.77 6.67
C ILE A 212 0.89 1.40 8.13
N ASP A 213 0.57 2.39 8.98
CA ASP A 213 0.28 2.16 10.40
C ASP A 213 -0.79 1.08 10.58
N ARG A 214 -1.86 1.15 9.77
CA ARG A 214 -2.96 0.18 9.82
C ARG A 214 -2.57 -1.21 9.40
N LEU A 215 -1.74 -1.32 8.37
CA LEU A 215 -1.27 -2.61 7.91
C LEU A 215 -0.47 -3.29 9.04
N PHE A 216 0.40 -2.54 9.73
CA PHE A 216 1.12 -3.08 10.88
C PHE A 216 0.21 -3.34 12.09
N ASP A 217 -0.74 -2.45 12.40
CA ASP A 217 -1.69 -2.66 13.50
C ASP A 217 -2.54 -3.94 13.31
N LEU A 218 -2.97 -4.22 12.08
CA LEU A 218 -3.79 -5.38 11.75
C LEU A 218 -3.01 -6.69 11.76
N PHE A 219 -1.73 -6.65 11.42
CA PHE A 219 -0.92 -7.82 11.12
C PHE A 219 0.32 -7.97 11.99
N GLN A 220 0.40 -7.20 13.09
CA GLN A 220 1.56 -7.13 13.98
C GLN A 220 2.04 -8.52 14.43
N SER A 221 1.11 -9.40 14.80
CA SER A 221 1.44 -10.75 15.31
C SER A 221 2.13 -11.66 14.30
N SER A 222 2.02 -11.36 13.01
CA SER A 222 2.68 -12.12 11.94
C SER A 222 4.07 -11.58 11.59
N GLU A 223 4.45 -10.44 12.17
CA GLU A 223 5.70 -9.72 11.91
C GLU A 223 6.07 -9.68 10.41
N PRO A 224 5.14 -9.21 9.54
CA PRO A 224 5.38 -9.25 8.10
C PRO A 224 6.51 -8.31 7.69
N LYS A 225 7.26 -8.70 6.66
CA LYS A 225 8.16 -7.79 5.94
C LYS A 225 7.37 -7.09 4.85
N VAL A 226 7.32 -5.77 4.85
CA VAL A 226 6.46 -4.99 3.96
C VAL A 226 7.32 -4.15 3.02
N ILE A 227 7.06 -4.26 1.72
CA ILE A 227 7.74 -3.51 0.67
C ILE A 227 6.70 -2.79 -0.16
N ILE A 228 6.74 -1.47 -0.17
CA ILE A 228 5.78 -0.63 -0.90
C ILE A 228 6.53 0.10 -2.01
N ALA A 229 6.11 -0.08 -3.27
CA ALA A 229 6.45 0.87 -4.32
C ALA A 229 5.37 1.93 -4.42
N THR A 230 5.77 3.20 -4.44
CA THR A 230 4.83 4.32 -4.42
C THR A 230 5.39 5.53 -5.15
N HIS A 231 4.49 6.25 -5.80
CA HIS A 231 4.68 7.60 -6.32
C HIS A 231 4.08 8.69 -5.42
N ALA A 232 3.51 8.32 -4.28
CA ALA A 232 2.86 9.24 -3.38
C ALA A 232 3.81 9.75 -2.27
N PRO A 233 4.14 11.06 -2.26
CA PRO A 233 4.89 11.71 -1.18
C PRO A 233 4.34 11.43 0.22
N VAL A 234 3.01 11.33 0.31
CA VAL A 234 2.30 11.14 1.58
C VAL A 234 2.59 9.79 2.23
N MET A 235 2.87 8.74 1.44
CA MET A 235 3.22 7.41 1.96
C MET A 235 4.62 7.41 2.56
N VAL A 236 5.57 8.10 1.91
CA VAL A 236 6.95 8.24 2.40
C VAL A 236 6.97 9.03 3.71
N THR A 237 6.28 10.18 3.73
CA THR A 237 6.22 11.05 4.91
C THR A 237 5.44 10.46 6.08
N ALA A 238 4.48 9.58 5.81
CA ALA A 238 3.76 8.84 6.85
C ALA A 238 4.60 7.72 7.49
N ALA A 239 5.75 7.35 6.91
CA ALA A 239 6.58 6.23 7.37
C ALA A 239 8.01 6.66 7.73
N PRO A 240 8.22 7.43 8.82
CA PRO A 240 9.53 7.97 9.17
C PRO A 240 10.57 6.91 9.57
N GLN A 241 10.14 5.70 9.93
CA GLN A 241 11.01 4.58 10.33
C GLN A 241 11.21 3.55 9.21
N CYS A 242 10.80 3.86 7.97
CA CYS A 242 11.05 2.98 6.82
C CYS A 242 12.50 3.05 6.34
N GLN A 243 12.94 1.99 5.66
CA GLN A 243 14.13 2.05 4.83
C GLN A 243 13.74 2.44 3.41
N LEU A 244 14.34 3.52 2.92
CA LEU A 244 13.97 4.12 1.64
C LEU A 244 14.98 3.75 0.57
N TYR A 245 14.47 3.28 -0.57
CA TYR A 245 15.27 2.89 -1.72
C TYR A 245 14.83 3.68 -2.95
N ARG A 246 15.78 4.30 -3.64
CA ARG A 246 15.55 5.00 -4.90
C ARG A 246 16.02 4.14 -6.07
N LEU A 247 15.13 3.88 -7.02
CA LEU A 247 15.46 3.20 -8.26
C LEU A 247 15.93 4.21 -9.32
N ARG A 248 17.17 4.07 -9.78
CA ARG A 248 17.74 4.86 -10.89
C ARG A 248 18.37 3.92 -11.91
N LYS A 249 17.96 3.97 -13.17
CA LYS A 249 18.53 3.16 -14.28
C LYS A 249 18.69 1.67 -13.91
N ASN A 250 17.62 1.05 -13.38
CA ASN A 250 17.59 -0.35 -12.89
C ASN A 250 18.55 -0.69 -11.73
N THR A 251 19.13 0.31 -11.06
CA THR A 251 19.98 0.13 -9.89
C THR A 251 19.29 0.70 -8.66
N LEU A 252 19.31 -0.07 -7.57
CA LEU A 252 18.69 0.31 -6.31
C LEU A 252 19.72 1.04 -5.44
N HIS A 253 19.37 2.24 -4.99
CA HIS A 253 20.20 3.03 -4.08
C HIS A 253 19.48 3.23 -2.76
N GLN A 254 20.08 2.81 -1.66
CA GLN A 254 19.55 3.13 -0.34
C GLN A 254 19.72 4.63 -0.06
N VAL A 255 18.66 5.27 0.42
CA VAL A 255 18.66 6.66 0.84
C VAL A 255 18.94 6.72 2.34
N ILE A 256 20.01 7.40 2.76
CA ILE A 256 20.38 7.55 4.17
C ILE A 256 19.80 8.86 4.72
N CYS A 257 18.71 8.77 5.48
CA CYS A 257 18.05 9.92 6.08
C CYS A 257 18.77 10.41 7.35
N ARG A 258 20.06 10.79 7.26
CA ARG A 258 20.82 11.27 8.45
C ARG A 258 20.92 12.80 8.58
N ASP A 259 20.87 13.57 7.49
CA ASP A 259 20.80 15.05 7.53
C ASP A 259 20.08 15.68 6.31
N GLU A 260 20.02 14.96 5.18
CA GLU A 260 19.27 15.25 3.94
C GLU A 260 17.75 14.94 4.05
N GLY A 261 17.21 15.02 5.27
CA GLY A 261 16.37 14.01 5.93
C GLY A 261 14.96 13.64 5.43
N MET A 262 14.44 14.14 4.32
CA MET A 262 13.20 13.70 3.65
C MET A 262 12.80 14.74 2.62
N GLU A 263 13.05 16.01 2.92
CA GLU A 263 12.70 17.16 2.07
C GLU A 263 13.46 17.12 0.74
N GLN A 264 14.72 16.71 0.78
CA GLN A 264 15.50 16.49 -0.44
C GLN A 264 14.95 15.33 -1.26
N VAL A 265 14.48 14.25 -0.64
CA VAL A 265 13.83 13.15 -1.37
C VAL A 265 12.51 13.61 -2.00
N LEU A 266 11.73 14.39 -1.24
CA LEU A 266 10.48 14.98 -1.71
C LEU A 266 10.71 15.88 -2.93
N TRP A 267 11.80 16.66 -2.92
CA TRP A 267 12.22 17.46 -4.05
C TRP A 267 12.70 16.59 -5.22
N ASP A 268 13.72 15.77 -4.98
CA ASP A 268 14.42 14.99 -6.00
C ASP A 268 13.55 14.00 -6.77
N VAL A 269 12.52 13.44 -6.12
CA VAL A 269 11.71 12.36 -6.67
C VAL A 269 10.29 12.82 -7.00
N PHE A 270 9.74 13.73 -6.20
CA PHE A 270 8.35 14.14 -6.34
C PHE A 270 8.18 15.62 -6.72
N LYS A 271 9.27 16.40 -6.72
CA LYS A 271 9.26 17.86 -6.96
C LYS A 271 8.29 18.58 -6.01
N VAL A 272 8.26 18.14 -4.75
CA VAL A 272 7.41 18.68 -3.69
C VAL A 272 8.24 19.38 -2.63
N LEU A 273 7.89 20.64 -2.34
CA LEU A 273 8.43 21.37 -1.19
C LEU A 273 7.59 21.11 0.06
N THR A 274 8.26 20.92 1.20
CA THR A 274 7.62 20.92 2.51
C THR A 274 7.47 22.36 3.01
N PRO A 275 6.51 22.65 3.91
CA PRO A 275 6.38 23.97 4.53
C PRO A 275 7.59 24.39 5.39
N ARG A 276 8.47 23.44 5.73
CA ARG A 276 9.68 23.68 6.52
C ARG A 276 10.79 24.19 5.57
N SER A 277 11.24 25.41 5.80
CA SER A 277 12.06 26.19 4.85
C SER A 277 13.56 25.88 4.88
N ALA A 278 14.03 25.01 5.78
CA ALA A 278 15.47 24.77 5.95
C ALA A 278 16.10 24.10 4.72
N PHE A 279 15.41 23.11 4.13
CA PHE A 279 15.85 22.51 2.87
C PHE A 279 15.91 23.55 1.74
N LEU A 280 14.82 24.31 1.54
CA LEU A 280 14.73 25.28 0.46
C LEU A 280 15.89 26.29 0.51
N SER A 281 16.17 26.86 1.68
CA SER A 281 17.29 27.79 1.84
C SER A 281 18.66 27.16 1.55
N ARG A 282 18.91 25.92 2.04
CA ARG A 282 20.18 25.22 1.78
C ARG A 282 20.35 24.87 0.30
N HIS A 283 19.30 24.33 -0.31
CA HIS A 283 19.32 23.92 -1.71
C HIS A 283 19.56 25.11 -2.65
N MET A 284 18.91 26.25 -2.38
CA MET A 284 19.16 27.47 -3.14
C MET A 284 20.60 27.96 -2.95
N ALA A 285 21.14 27.94 -1.72
CA ALA A 285 22.53 28.32 -1.48
C ALA A 285 23.52 27.41 -2.21
N GLU A 286 23.25 26.09 -2.26
CA GLU A 286 24.04 25.12 -3.02
C GLU A 286 24.01 25.41 -4.53
N LEU A 287 22.83 25.63 -5.11
CA LEU A 287 22.69 25.97 -6.54
C LEU A 287 23.44 27.26 -6.91
N LEU A 288 23.35 28.29 -6.06
CA LEU A 288 24.08 29.54 -6.23
C LEU A 288 25.59 29.32 -6.21
N HIS A 289 26.07 28.51 -5.26
CA HIS A 289 27.48 28.16 -5.13
C HIS A 289 28.00 27.36 -6.33
N GLN A 290 27.21 26.41 -6.86
CA GLN A 290 27.56 25.64 -8.06
C GLN A 290 27.71 26.52 -9.31
N VAL A 291 26.86 27.54 -9.47
CA VAL A 291 27.01 28.54 -10.57
C VAL A 291 28.30 29.33 -10.40
N GLN A 292 28.63 29.76 -9.17
CA GLN A 292 29.87 30.50 -8.91
C GLN A 292 31.14 29.69 -9.24
N LEU A 293 31.10 28.38 -8.99
CA LEU A 293 32.17 27.45 -9.34
C LEU A 293 32.20 27.07 -10.83
N GLY A 294 31.20 27.46 -11.61
CA GLY A 294 31.07 27.11 -13.03
C GLY A 294 30.64 25.66 -13.27
N GLU A 295 30.10 24.97 -12.26
CA GLU A 295 29.64 23.58 -12.36
C GLU A 295 28.31 23.47 -13.12
N ILE A 296 27.45 24.49 -13.00
CA ILE A 296 26.17 24.59 -13.71
C ILE A 296 26.04 25.96 -14.40
N THR A 297 25.26 26.00 -15.48
CA THR A 297 25.03 27.24 -16.24
C THR A 297 23.93 28.09 -15.61
N VAL A 298 23.92 29.40 -15.89
CA VAL A 298 22.85 30.32 -15.47
C VAL A 298 21.50 29.91 -16.08
N ALA A 299 21.48 29.28 -17.25
CA ALA A 299 20.26 28.72 -17.83
C ALA A 299 19.71 27.58 -16.97
N THR A 300 20.55 26.61 -16.62
CA THR A 300 20.19 25.48 -15.74
C THR A 300 19.72 25.96 -14.36
N LEU A 301 20.35 26.99 -13.81
CA LEU A 301 19.90 27.62 -12.57
C LEU A 301 18.48 28.19 -12.71
N ASN A 302 18.21 28.92 -13.79
CA ASN A 302 16.89 29.51 -14.00
C ASN A 302 15.80 28.44 -14.14
N ASP A 303 16.08 27.34 -14.83
CA ASP A 303 15.17 26.21 -14.97
C ASP A 303 14.82 25.61 -13.58
N GLU A 304 15.82 25.37 -12.72
CA GLU A 304 15.61 24.87 -11.35
C GLU A 304 14.82 25.87 -10.49
N PHE A 305 15.09 27.18 -10.62
CA PHE A 305 14.33 28.22 -9.93
C PHE A 305 12.87 28.29 -10.38
N ASP A 306 12.59 28.04 -11.66
CA ASP A 306 11.23 27.99 -12.19
C ASP A 306 10.48 26.77 -11.63
N GLU A 307 11.14 25.61 -11.52
CA GLU A 307 10.57 24.43 -10.84
C GLU A 307 10.27 24.71 -9.36
N LEU A 308 11.20 25.34 -8.63
CA LEU A 308 11.01 25.70 -7.23
C LEU A 308 9.83 26.67 -7.06
N HIS A 309 9.70 27.64 -7.97
CA HIS A 309 8.64 28.62 -7.94
C HIS A 309 7.25 27.99 -8.16
N GLU A 310 7.15 27.05 -9.10
CA GLU A 310 5.91 26.30 -9.35
C GLU A 310 5.56 25.38 -8.17
N ALA A 311 6.54 24.69 -7.58
CA ALA A 311 6.32 23.87 -6.40
C ALA A 311 5.86 24.70 -5.18
N ALA A 312 6.31 25.95 -5.08
CA ALA A 312 5.94 26.90 -4.02
C ALA A 312 4.63 27.66 -4.27
N LYS A 313 3.86 27.37 -5.33
CA LYS A 313 2.68 28.16 -5.75
C LYS A 313 1.63 28.43 -4.67
N HIS A 314 1.58 27.59 -3.64
CA HIS A 314 0.63 27.70 -2.53
C HIS A 314 1.24 28.26 -1.23
N ASP A 315 2.54 28.59 -1.21
CA ASP A 315 3.24 29.19 -0.07
C ASP A 315 3.90 30.52 -0.45
N LYS A 316 3.23 31.63 -0.09
CA LYS A 316 3.71 32.99 -0.37
C LYS A 316 5.09 33.28 0.22
N LYS A 317 5.44 32.70 1.38
CA LYS A 317 6.75 32.97 2.01
C LYS A 317 7.87 32.33 1.20
N GLN A 318 7.64 31.11 0.71
CA GLN A 318 8.58 30.41 -0.15
C GLN A 318 8.76 31.12 -1.49
N GLN A 319 7.67 31.60 -2.11
CA GLN A 319 7.75 32.37 -3.36
C GLN A 319 8.61 33.64 -3.22
N ILE A 320 8.43 34.39 -2.13
CA ILE A 320 9.23 35.60 -1.86
C ILE A 320 10.71 35.23 -1.71
N LEU A 321 11.01 34.18 -0.95
CA LEU A 321 12.38 33.71 -0.74
C LEU A 321 13.06 33.32 -2.07
N ILE A 322 12.35 32.55 -2.91
CA ILE A 322 12.84 32.12 -4.23
C ILE A 322 13.10 33.33 -5.13
N ALA A 323 12.17 34.28 -5.19
CA ALA A 323 12.31 35.49 -5.99
C ALA A 323 13.52 36.33 -5.54
N GLN A 324 13.71 36.51 -4.23
CA GLN A 324 14.85 37.26 -3.68
C GLN A 324 16.19 36.64 -4.04
N ALA A 325 16.32 35.31 -3.92
CA ALA A 325 17.57 34.66 -4.28
C ALA A 325 17.85 34.67 -5.78
N ARG A 326 16.81 34.62 -6.63
CA ARG A 326 16.98 34.73 -8.10
C ARG A 326 17.60 36.07 -8.49
N MET A 327 17.25 37.14 -7.78
CA MET A 327 17.81 38.48 -8.02
C MET A 327 19.30 38.58 -7.68
N LEU A 328 19.86 37.68 -6.85
CA LEU A 328 21.27 37.70 -6.49
C LEU A 328 22.20 37.22 -7.62
N VAL A 329 21.64 36.67 -8.70
CA VAL A 329 22.39 36.08 -9.83
C VAL A 329 22.27 36.90 -11.11
N GLN A 330 21.36 37.88 -11.14
CA GLN A 330 21.16 38.80 -12.27
C GLN A 330 22.07 40.02 -12.15
#